data_AF-A0A3M7M889-F1
#
_entry.id   AF-A0A3M7M889-F1
#
_cell.length_a   1.000
_cell.length_b   1.000
_cell.length_c   1.000
_cell.angle_alpha   90.00
_cell.angle_beta   90.00
_cell.angle_gamma   90.00
#
_symmetry.space_group_name_H-M   'P 1'
#
loop_
_entity.id
_entity.type
_entity.pdbx_description
1 polymer ?
#
loop_
_entity_poly.entity_id
_entity_poly.type
_entity_poly.pdbx_seq_one_letter_code
_entity_poly.pdbx_strand_id
1 'polypeptide(L)'
;MEVPSWDYRIMLAPSQMILVTQYLVLQESIADLENEIVDCQVDASRERDLPRVKIHRKDIAEAQEDLQTHKIDKERVERALKREEERLRNVVGGGETLAKAQAKKLRFYLGKDIKTVCLR
;
A
#
# COMPACT_ATOMS: atom_id res chain seq x y z
N MET A 1 -16.87 10.32 -28.46
CA MET A 1 -16.74 9.79 -27.08
C MET A 1 -16.06 10.85 -26.27
N GLU A 2 -16.79 11.53 -25.40
CA GLU A 2 -16.25 12.57 -24.54
C GLU A 2 -15.45 11.90 -23.42
N VAL A 3 -14.15 12.17 -23.39
CA VAL A 3 -13.30 11.83 -22.25
C VAL A 3 -13.78 12.71 -21.09
N PRO A 4 -14.22 12.16 -19.95
CA PRO A 4 -14.64 13.01 -18.84
C PRO A 4 -13.43 13.82 -18.39
N SER A 5 -13.52 15.14 -18.43
CA SER A 5 -12.47 16.01 -17.89
C SER A 5 -12.49 15.91 -16.37
N TRP A 6 -11.77 14.92 -15.84
CA TRP A 6 -11.47 14.88 -14.43
C TRP A 6 -10.51 16.03 -14.16
N ASP A 7 -11.01 17.05 -13.50
CA ASP A 7 -10.23 18.19 -13.08
C ASP A 7 -9.08 17.69 -12.20
N TYR A 8 -7.88 17.54 -12.78
CA TYR A 8 -6.66 17.09 -12.10
C TYR A 8 -6.26 18.02 -10.94
N ARG A 9 -6.96 19.15 -10.76
CA ARG A 9 -6.70 20.19 -9.78
C ARG A 9 -7.33 19.97 -8.41
N ILE A 10 -8.10 18.91 -8.20
CA ILE A 10 -8.62 18.61 -6.86
C ILE A 10 -7.50 17.99 -6.03
N MET A 11 -6.78 18.86 -5.31
CA MET A 11 -5.73 18.45 -4.37
C MET A 11 -6.37 17.80 -3.14
N LEU A 12 -5.82 16.65 -2.77
CA LEU A 12 -6.02 16.11 -1.43
C LEU A 12 -5.45 17.13 -0.43
N ALA A 13 -6.08 17.23 0.73
CA ALA A 13 -5.50 18.00 1.83
C ALA A 13 -4.11 17.42 2.19
N PRO A 14 -3.19 18.23 2.74
CA PRO A 14 -1.85 17.73 3.12
C PRO A 14 -1.89 16.50 4.04
N SER A 15 -2.81 16.46 5.01
CA SER A 15 -3.02 15.30 5.89
C SER A 15 -3.48 14.05 5.13
N GLN A 16 -4.36 14.22 4.14
CA GLN A 16 -4.81 13.13 3.26
C GLN A 16 -3.68 12.63 2.36
N MET A 17 -2.85 13.54 1.84
CA MET A 17 -1.66 13.17 1.06
C MET A 17 -0.67 12.34 1.88
N ILE A 18 -0.41 12.72 3.13
CA ILE A 18 0.47 11.93 4.02
C ILE A 18 -0.05 10.50 4.17
N LEU A 19 -1.35 10.33 4.45
CA LEU A 19 -1.96 9.00 4.59
C LEU A 19 -1.89 8.19 3.30
N VAL A 20 -2.16 8.82 2.14
CA VAL A 20 -2.07 8.15 0.84
C VAL A 20 -0.64 7.74 0.52
N THR A 21 0.34 8.63 0.75
CA THR A 21 1.75 8.32 0.52
C THR A 21 2.21 7.16 1.42
N GLN A 22 1.86 7.20 2.71
CA GLN A 22 2.17 6.11 3.63
C GLN A 22 1.55 4.78 3.18
N TYR A 23 0.29 4.79 2.75
CA TYR A 23 -0.39 3.61 2.24
C TYR A 23 0.31 3.02 1.02
N LEU A 24 0.70 3.86 0.06
CA LEU A 24 1.37 3.42 -1.17
C LEU A 24 2.77 2.88 -0.90
N VAL A 25 3.55 3.55 -0.03
CA VAL A 25 4.88 3.07 0.38
C VAL A 25 4.78 1.72 1.07
N LEU A 26 3.86 1.57 2.03
CA LEU A 26 3.66 0.28 2.71
C LEU A 26 3.22 -0.83 1.74
N GLN A 27 2.40 -0.49 0.74
CA GLN A 27 2.00 -1.45 -0.29
C GLN A 27 3.17 -1.91 -1.17
N GLU A 28 4.07 -1.00 -1.54
CA GLU A 28 5.29 -1.31 -2.28
C GLU A 28 6.25 -2.15 -1.43
N SER A 29 6.53 -1.72 -0.19
CA SER A 29 7.42 -2.47 0.72
C SER A 29 6.90 -3.87 1.06
N ILE A 30 5.58 -4.08 1.14
CA ILE A 30 5.00 -5.42 1.31
C ILE A 30 5.31 -6.30 0.09
N ALA A 31 5.15 -5.75 -1.12
CA ALA A 31 5.42 -6.51 -2.33
C ALA A 31 6.92 -6.84 -2.48
N ASP A 32 7.80 -5.91 -2.13
CA ASP A 32 9.24 -6.12 -2.15
C ASP A 32 9.66 -7.22 -1.16
N LEU A 33 9.15 -7.20 0.07
CA LEU A 33 9.40 -8.23 1.07
C LEU A 33 8.85 -9.60 0.65
N GLU A 34 7.67 -9.64 0.03
CA GLU A 34 7.12 -10.90 -0.49
C GLU A 34 8.00 -11.49 -1.60
N ASN A 35 8.56 -10.66 -2.48
CA ASN A 35 9.50 -11.10 -3.50
C ASN A 35 10.83 -11.56 -2.88
N GLU A 36 11.39 -10.80 -1.93
CA GLU A 36 12.63 -11.14 -1.24
C GLU A 36 12.54 -12.49 -0.51
N ILE A 37 11.41 -12.75 0.16
CA ILE A 37 11.15 -14.04 0.81
C ILE A 37 11.17 -15.17 -0.22
N VAL A 38 10.51 -14.99 -1.36
CA VAL A 38 10.48 -16.00 -2.43
C VAL A 38 11.87 -16.24 -3.01
N ASP A 39 12.63 -15.18 -3.27
CA ASP A 39 14.00 -15.27 -3.79
C ASP A 39 14.92 -16.01 -2.82
N CYS A 40 14.88 -15.64 -1.53
CA CYS A 40 15.65 -16.33 -0.50
C CYS A 40 15.25 -17.79 -0.33
N GLN A 41 13.95 -18.13 -0.49
CA GLN A 41 13.46 -19.52 -0.46
C GLN A 41 13.99 -20.32 -1.64
N VAL A 42 14.00 -19.73 -2.85
CA VAL A 42 14.54 -20.36 -4.06
C VAL A 42 16.04 -20.60 -3.89
N ASP A 43 16.80 -19.62 -3.41
CA ASP A 43 18.23 -19.76 -3.19
C ASP A 43 18.56 -20.79 -2.12
N ALA A 44 17.86 -20.77 -0.98
CA ALA A 44 18.00 -21.77 0.08
C ALA A 44 17.73 -23.20 -0.42
N SER A 45 16.81 -23.37 -1.37
CA SER A 45 16.47 -24.68 -1.93
C SER A 45 17.55 -25.25 -2.87
N ARG A 46 18.35 -24.36 -3.47
CA ARG A 46 19.44 -24.70 -4.41
C ARG A 46 20.79 -24.83 -3.72
N GLU A 47 20.95 -24.19 -2.58
CA GLU A 47 22.18 -24.17 -1.81
C GLU A 47 22.48 -25.54 -1.17
N ARG A 48 23.73 -26.00 -1.30
CA ARG A 48 24.23 -27.27 -0.75
C ARG A 48 25.11 -27.05 0.48
N ASP A 49 25.61 -25.83 0.67
CA ASP A 49 26.40 -25.42 1.82
C ASP A 49 25.50 -25.12 3.04
N LEU A 50 25.53 -26.01 4.04
CA LEU A 50 24.68 -25.93 5.24
C LEU A 50 24.79 -24.58 5.99
N PRO A 51 25.99 -24.02 6.23
CA PRO A 51 26.16 -22.65 6.70
C PRO A 51 25.38 -21.59 5.91
N ARG A 52 25.42 -21.62 4.57
CA ARG A 52 24.70 -20.66 3.73
C ARG A 52 23.19 -20.86 3.76
N VAL A 53 22.72 -22.10 3.81
CA VAL A 53 21.30 -22.42 4.04
C VAL A 53 20.80 -21.82 5.36
N LYS A 54 21.61 -21.84 6.43
CA LYS A 54 21.24 -21.21 7.71
C LYS A 54 21.12 -19.69 7.61
N ILE A 55 21.96 -19.05 6.81
CA ILE A 55 21.90 -17.60 6.55
C ILE A 55 20.58 -17.28 5.84
N HIS A 56 20.28 -17.94 4.72
CA HIS A 56 19.02 -17.71 4.01
C HIS A 56 17.78 -17.95 4.88
N ARG A 57 17.80 -18.94 5.77
CA ARG A 57 16.70 -19.17 6.73
C ARG A 57 16.53 -18.03 7.73
N LYS A 58 17.63 -17.41 8.15
CA LYS A 58 17.61 -16.24 9.03
C LYS A 58 17.03 -15.03 8.28
N ASP A 59 17.50 -14.79 7.06
CA ASP A 59 17.04 -13.68 6.23
C ASP A 59 15.53 -13.82 5.90
N ILE A 60 15.06 -15.04 5.58
CA ILE A 60 13.63 -15.32 5.42
C ILE A 60 12.83 -14.99 6.69
N ALA A 61 13.34 -15.36 7.87
CA ALA A 61 12.65 -15.12 9.12
C ALA A 61 12.56 -13.61 9.44
N GLU A 62 13.64 -12.86 9.20
CA GLU A 62 13.67 -11.40 9.37
C GLU A 62 12.71 -10.72 8.39
N ALA A 63 12.77 -11.06 7.10
CA ALA A 63 11.85 -10.52 6.11
C ALA A 63 10.37 -10.85 6.42
N GLN A 64 10.08 -12.03 7.00
CA GLN A 64 8.73 -12.40 7.44
C GLN A 64 8.25 -11.55 8.62
N GLU A 65 9.12 -11.22 9.58
CA GLU A 65 8.79 -10.34 10.70
C GLU A 65 8.49 -8.92 10.22
N ASP A 66 9.33 -8.40 9.32
CA ASP A 66 9.13 -7.09 8.70
C ASP A 66 7.84 -7.04 7.86
N LEU A 67 7.57 -8.10 7.09
CA LEU A 67 6.35 -8.23 6.29
C LEU A 67 5.10 -8.17 7.16
N GLN A 68 5.12 -8.86 8.31
CA GLN A 68 4.00 -8.84 9.24
C GLN A 68 3.80 -7.44 9.84
N THR A 69 4.89 -6.76 10.20
CA THR A 69 4.85 -5.39 10.72
C THR A 69 4.26 -4.43 9.69
N HIS A 70 4.75 -4.47 8.44
CA HIS A 70 4.23 -3.63 7.36
C HIS A 70 2.76 -3.93 7.04
N LYS A 71 2.32 -5.19 7.11
CA LYS A 71 0.91 -5.56 6.94
C LYS A 71 0.02 -4.91 8.02
N ILE A 72 0.44 -4.97 9.28
CA ILE A 72 -0.28 -4.33 10.40
C ILE A 72 -0.35 -2.80 10.23
N ASP A 73 0.77 -2.17 9.85
CA ASP A 73 0.83 -0.73 9.62
C ASP A 73 -0.03 -0.32 8.42
N LYS A 74 -0.02 -1.10 7.33
CA LYS A 74 -0.88 -0.87 6.17
C LYS A 74 -2.36 -0.93 6.58
N GLU A 75 -2.77 -1.95 7.33
CA GLU A 75 -4.15 -2.05 7.82
C GLU A 75 -4.54 -0.86 8.72
N ARG A 76 -3.60 -0.33 9.51
CA ARG A 76 -3.83 0.85 10.34
C ARG A 76 -4.04 2.10 9.50
N VAL A 77 -3.18 2.33 8.50
CA VAL A 77 -3.30 3.48 7.58
C VAL A 77 -4.56 3.35 6.72
N GLU A 78 -4.89 2.15 6.24
CA GLU A 78 -6.09 1.89 5.47
C GLU A 78 -7.36 2.20 6.27
N ARG A 79 -7.40 1.81 7.56
CA ARG A 79 -8.48 2.19 8.48
C ARG A 79 -8.58 3.71 8.65
N ALA A 80 -7.46 4.41 8.74
CA ALA A 80 -7.45 5.88 8.83
C ALA A 80 -7.98 6.52 7.54
N LEU A 81 -7.58 6.03 6.37
CA LEU A 81 -8.08 6.48 5.07
C LEU A 81 -9.59 6.24 4.90
N LYS A 82 -10.10 5.08 5.33
CA LYS A 82 -11.54 4.77 5.29
C LYS A 82 -12.36 5.71 6.18
N ARG A 83 -11.88 6.01 7.38
CA ARG A 83 -12.52 7.00 8.28
C ARG A 83 -12.51 8.40 7.68
N GLU A 84 -11.41 8.80 7.06
CA GLU A 84 -11.30 10.10 6.39
C GLU A 84 -12.22 10.18 5.18
N GLU A 85 -12.33 9.10 4.38
CA GLU A 85 -13.29 9.02 3.29
C GLU A 85 -14.73 9.17 3.80
N GLU A 86 -15.10 8.46 4.86
CA GLU A 86 -16.43 8.55 5.48
C GLU A 86 -16.72 9.96 6.02
N ARG A 87 -15.74 10.56 6.72
CA ARG A 87 -15.83 11.95 7.20
C ARG A 87 -16.12 12.92 6.06
N LEU A 88 -15.42 12.78 4.93
CA LEU A 88 -15.61 13.63 3.75
C LEU A 88 -16.97 13.42 3.08
N ARG A 89 -17.50 12.20 3.06
CA ARG A 89 -18.83 11.91 2.50
C ARG A 89 -19.96 12.57 3.31
N ASN A 90 -19.74 12.79 4.60
CA ASN A 90 -20.73 13.38 5.51
C ASN A 90 -20.68 14.93 5.56
N VAL A 91 -19.78 15.57 4.81
CA VAL A 91 -19.71 17.03 4.71
C VAL A 91 -20.90 17.57 3.89
N VAL A 92 -21.61 18.54 4.45
CA VAL A 92 -22.75 19.23 3.81
C VAL A 92 -22.49 20.74 3.71
N GLY A 93 -23.16 21.42 2.77
CA GLY A 93 -23.06 22.88 2.60
C GLY A 93 -21.91 23.33 1.70
N GLY A 94 -21.36 24.52 1.94
CA GLY A 94 -20.43 25.20 1.02
C GLY A 94 -19.14 24.45 0.65
N GLY A 95 -18.77 23.40 1.38
CA GLY A 95 -17.58 22.57 1.11
C GLY A 95 -17.88 21.17 0.54
N GLU A 96 -19.15 20.83 0.31
CA GLU A 96 -19.58 19.48 -0.05
C GLU A 96 -18.97 18.98 -1.37
N THR A 97 -18.93 19.83 -2.40
CA THR A 97 -18.38 19.45 -3.72
C THR A 97 -16.90 19.08 -3.62
N LEU A 98 -16.11 19.88 -2.90
CA LEU A 98 -14.69 19.60 -2.68
C LEU A 98 -14.49 18.33 -1.85
N ALA A 99 -15.26 18.17 -0.78
CA ALA A 99 -15.17 17.00 0.10
C ALA A 99 -15.52 15.70 -0.64
N LYS A 100 -16.60 15.69 -1.44
CA LYS A 100 -16.97 14.53 -2.28
C LYS A 100 -15.89 14.19 -3.30
N ALA A 101 -15.27 15.20 -3.89
CA ALA A 101 -14.19 14.98 -4.85
C ALA A 101 -12.91 14.44 -4.20
N GLN A 102 -12.55 14.94 -3.01
CA GLN A 102 -11.46 14.38 -2.20
C GLN A 102 -11.76 12.93 -1.79
N ALA A 103 -12.98 12.62 -1.34
CA ALA A 103 -13.40 11.26 -1.00
C ALA A 103 -13.28 10.30 -2.19
N LYS A 104 -13.70 10.75 -3.39
CA LYS A 104 -13.56 9.99 -4.63
C LYS A 104 -12.10 9.70 -4.97
N LYS A 105 -11.21 10.68 -4.75
CA LYS A 105 -9.77 10.54 -4.97
C LYS A 105 -9.13 9.60 -3.94
N LEU A 106 -9.52 9.66 -2.67
CA LEU A 106 -9.10 8.68 -1.66
C LEU A 106 -9.52 7.26 -2.04
N ARG A 107 -10.78 7.08 -2.48
CA ARG A 107 -11.27 5.76 -2.94
C ARG A 107 -10.48 5.24 -4.14
N PHE A 108 -10.07 6.12 -5.06
CA PHE A 108 -9.22 5.71 -6.17
C PHE A 108 -7.88 5.12 -5.70
N TYR A 109 -7.24 5.71 -4.70
CA TYR A 109 -6.00 5.16 -4.14
C TYR A 109 -6.24 3.88 -3.33
N LEU A 110 -7.30 3.82 -2.52
CA LEU A 110 -7.67 2.61 -1.79
C LEU A 110 -8.06 1.44 -2.72
N GLY A 111 -8.64 1.73 -3.88
CA GLY A 111 -9.01 0.75 -4.89
C GLY A 111 -7.86 0.37 -5.83
N LYS A 112 -6.73 1.07 -5.77
CA LYS A 112 -5.48 0.60 -6.37
C LYS A 112 -4.87 -0.47 -5.47
N ASP A 113 -5.44 -1.66 -5.53
CA ASP A 113 -4.57 -2.81 -5.59
C ASP A 113 -3.79 -2.63 -6.89
N ILE A 114 -2.60 -2.03 -6.79
CA ILE A 114 -1.57 -2.27 -7.79
C ILE A 114 -1.52 -3.79 -7.83
N LYS A 115 -2.09 -4.38 -8.89
CA LYS A 115 -1.88 -5.78 -9.22
C LYS A 115 -0.40 -5.88 -9.49
N THR A 116 0.39 -5.98 -8.43
CA THR A 116 1.74 -6.48 -8.50
C THR A 116 1.55 -7.87 -9.05
N VAL A 117 1.82 -7.98 -10.34
CA VAL A 117 2.01 -9.27 -10.99
C VAL A 117 3.18 -9.86 -10.24
N CYS A 118 2.89 -10.67 -9.23
CA CYS A 118 3.87 -11.59 -8.71
C CYS A 118 4.39 -12.37 -9.93
N LEU A 119 5.71 -12.54 -9.96
CA LEU A 119 6.53 -13.19 -10.98
C LEU A 119 7.11 -12.24 -12.04
N ARG A 120 8.30 -11.70 -11.74
CA ARG A 120 9.50 -12.01 -12.55
C ARG A 120 10.80 -11.56 -11.90
#